data_AF-I4E643-F1
#
_entry.id   AF-I4E643-F1
#
_cell.length_a   1.000
_cell.length_b   1.000
_cell.length_c   1.000
_cell.angle_alpha   90.00
_cell.angle_beta   90.00
_cell.angle_gamma   90.00
#
_symmetry.space_group_name_H-M   'P 1'
#
loop_
_entity.id
_entity.type
_entity.pdbx_description
1 polymer ?
#
loop_
_entity_poly.entity_id
_entity_poly.type
_entity_poly.pdbx_seq_one_letter_code
_entity_poly.pdbx_strand_id
1 'polypeptide(L)'
;MNTEIEIIATDKVSNQAAMRSVLVMEQWGNGETYSEERWVERGRQAVRQTMEGMFELGRALIILKEHTEHGRFMEIVKSQFGLGIAETSRLMSATRRFATPQMQKAAPKLMDLGKSKLLELLVEEDVTLVGLAEGEEVNGMTFDDVDRMTVRELRVALRESRENLAAKDEVMKTKTAKIDELAEKLAKKQTVVREPKAEDVGSELAMQLTSLEVGIRSQVSRLKDLFDQLNAHSEAHGISHQAKMVGTLNQIILDCEQLRESYALPTEAPTDNVPEWLGGETGEGDESGND
;
A
#
# COMPACT_ATOMS: atom_id res chain seq x y z
N MET A 1 -4.36 -63.30 17.86
CA MET A 1 -5.78 -63.00 17.59
C MET A 1 -5.99 -61.62 16.96
N ASN A 2 -5.13 -60.60 17.18
CA ASN A 2 -5.32 -59.29 16.55
C ASN A 2 -4.92 -59.24 15.05
N THR A 3 -3.87 -59.96 14.65
CA THR A 3 -3.35 -59.94 13.27
C THR A 3 -4.29 -60.59 12.24
N GLU A 4 -5.00 -61.67 12.59
CA GLU A 4 -5.95 -62.32 11.67
C GLU A 4 -7.22 -61.46 11.43
N ILE A 5 -7.70 -60.75 12.44
CA ILE A 5 -8.86 -59.84 12.31
C ILE A 5 -8.50 -58.63 11.44
N GLU A 6 -7.28 -58.12 11.59
CA GLU A 6 -6.76 -56.99 10.81
C GLU A 6 -6.58 -57.36 9.33
N ILE A 7 -6.03 -58.55 9.04
CA ILE A 7 -5.87 -59.07 7.67
C ILE A 7 -7.24 -59.28 6.99
N ILE A 8 -8.22 -59.88 7.69
CA ILE A 8 -9.57 -60.10 7.16
C ILE A 8 -10.31 -58.77 6.93
N ALA A 9 -10.08 -57.76 7.78
CA ALA A 9 -10.64 -56.43 7.59
C ALA A 9 -10.02 -55.72 6.38
N THR A 10 -8.69 -55.78 6.21
CA THR A 10 -8.01 -55.22 5.03
C THR A 10 -8.42 -55.90 3.73
N ASP A 11 -8.61 -57.22 3.73
CA ASP A 11 -9.05 -57.97 2.55
C ASP A 11 -10.48 -57.62 2.14
N LYS A 12 -11.40 -57.45 3.11
CA LYS A 12 -12.78 -57.01 2.83
C LYS A 12 -12.84 -55.58 2.27
N VAL A 13 -12.03 -54.67 2.82
CA VAL A 13 -11.94 -53.27 2.34
C VAL A 13 -11.34 -53.22 0.94
N SER A 14 -10.30 -54.00 0.67
CA SER A 14 -9.67 -54.12 -0.66
C SER A 14 -10.66 -54.67 -1.70
N ASN A 15 -11.41 -55.71 -1.34
CA ASN A 15 -12.41 -56.32 -2.23
C ASN A 15 -13.59 -55.37 -2.51
N GLN A 16 -14.02 -54.60 -1.50
CA GLN A 16 -15.05 -53.57 -1.67
C GLN A 16 -14.57 -52.41 -2.55
N ALA A 17 -13.31 -51.99 -2.41
CA ALA A 17 -12.71 -50.94 -3.25
C ALA A 17 -12.56 -51.40 -4.71
N ALA A 18 -12.13 -52.64 -4.94
CA ALA A 18 -12.05 -53.24 -6.28
C ALA A 18 -13.44 -53.32 -6.95
N MET A 19 -14.45 -53.80 -6.22
CA MET A 19 -15.83 -53.86 -6.72
C MET A 19 -16.36 -52.45 -7.07
N ARG A 20 -16.10 -51.45 -6.22
CA ARG A 20 -16.51 -50.06 -6.46
C ARG A 20 -15.80 -49.48 -7.69
N SER A 21 -14.52 -49.79 -7.90
CA SER A 21 -13.77 -49.36 -9.08
C SER A 21 -14.37 -49.95 -10.36
N VAL A 22 -14.72 -51.24 -10.36
CA VAL A 22 -15.37 -51.91 -11.50
C VAL A 22 -16.70 -51.25 -11.86
N LEU A 23 -17.56 -50.98 -10.86
CA LEU A 23 -18.86 -50.32 -11.09
C LEU A 23 -18.70 -48.91 -11.68
N VAL A 24 -17.71 -48.14 -11.22
CA VAL A 24 -17.40 -46.81 -11.78
C VAL A 24 -16.93 -46.92 -13.24
N MET A 25 -16.07 -47.90 -13.55
CA MET A 25 -15.58 -48.11 -14.92
C MET A 25 -16.66 -48.65 -15.86
N GLU A 26 -17.60 -49.46 -15.37
CA GLU A 26 -18.75 -49.91 -16.16
C GLU A 26 -19.67 -48.72 -16.53
N GLN A 27 -19.90 -47.81 -15.58
CA GLN A 27 -20.80 -46.68 -15.78
C GLN A 27 -20.19 -45.52 -16.59
N TRP A 28 -18.91 -45.20 -16.38
CA TRP A 28 -18.25 -44.02 -16.97
C TRP A 28 -16.98 -44.31 -17.77
N GLY A 29 -16.47 -45.54 -17.70
CA GLY A 29 -15.20 -45.94 -18.30
C GLY A 29 -15.25 -46.24 -19.80
N ASN A 30 -16.45 -46.18 -20.41
CA ASN A 30 -16.66 -46.40 -21.85
C ASN A 30 -16.07 -47.73 -22.38
N GLY A 31 -16.08 -48.78 -21.55
CA GLY A 31 -15.54 -50.10 -21.90
C GLY A 31 -14.01 -50.24 -21.79
N GLU A 32 -13.31 -49.22 -21.27
CA GLU A 32 -11.87 -49.26 -21.06
C GLU A 32 -11.50 -49.75 -19.66
N THR A 33 -10.26 -50.21 -19.49
CA THR A 33 -9.66 -50.47 -18.17
C THR A 33 -9.08 -49.20 -17.56
N TYR A 34 -9.08 -49.11 -16.23
CA TYR A 34 -8.54 -47.94 -15.54
C TYR A 34 -7.03 -47.80 -15.76
N SER A 35 -6.62 -46.61 -16.19
CA SER A 35 -5.24 -46.16 -16.24
C SER A 35 -5.20 -44.72 -15.78
N GLU A 36 -4.55 -44.46 -14.64
CA GLU A 36 -4.50 -43.14 -14.03
C GLU A 36 -3.95 -42.09 -15.01
N GLU A 37 -2.82 -42.38 -15.65
CA GLU A 37 -2.18 -41.51 -16.64
C GLU A 37 -3.14 -41.10 -17.77
N ARG A 38 -3.91 -42.06 -18.32
CA ARG A 38 -4.85 -41.78 -19.40
C ARG A 38 -6.00 -40.87 -18.95
N TRP A 39 -6.56 -41.11 -17.77
CA TRP A 39 -7.66 -40.31 -17.25
C TRP A 39 -7.20 -38.91 -16.81
N VAL A 40 -5.98 -38.79 -16.29
CA VAL A 40 -5.34 -37.49 -16.02
C VAL A 40 -5.15 -36.70 -17.31
N GLU A 41 -4.63 -37.32 -18.37
CA GLU A 41 -4.43 -36.63 -19.65
C GLU A 41 -5.75 -36.21 -20.31
N ARG A 42 -6.78 -37.07 -20.27
CA ARG A 42 -8.14 -36.70 -20.69
C ARG A 42 -8.69 -35.52 -19.88
N GLY A 43 -8.46 -35.52 -18.57
CA GLY A 43 -8.83 -34.42 -17.70
C GLY A 43 -8.16 -33.10 -18.12
N ARG A 44 -6.84 -33.11 -18.37
CA ARG A 44 -6.10 -31.94 -18.88
C ARG A 44 -6.64 -31.46 -20.21
N GLN A 45 -6.91 -32.38 -21.15
CA GLN A 45 -7.46 -32.02 -22.46
C GLN A 45 -8.86 -31.39 -22.35
N ALA A 46 -9.73 -31.96 -21.51
CA ALA A 46 -11.07 -31.40 -21.26
C ALA A 46 -11.00 -30.00 -20.63
N VAL A 47 -10.04 -29.76 -19.74
CA VAL A 47 -9.78 -28.43 -19.15
C VAL A 47 -9.36 -27.44 -20.23
N ARG A 48 -8.45 -27.81 -21.14
CA ARG A 48 -8.05 -26.97 -22.29
C ARG A 48 -9.22 -26.63 -23.20
N GLN A 49 -9.99 -27.63 -23.63
CA GLN A 49 -11.18 -27.44 -24.47
C GLN A 49 -12.22 -26.51 -23.81
N THR A 50 -12.39 -26.65 -22.49
CA THR A 50 -13.30 -25.77 -21.73
C THR A 50 -12.81 -24.31 -21.75
N MET A 51 -11.51 -24.08 -21.64
CA MET A 51 -10.93 -22.73 -21.71
C MET A 51 -11.01 -22.15 -23.13
N GLU A 52 -10.69 -22.94 -24.16
CA GLU A 52 -10.84 -22.54 -25.57
C GLU A 52 -12.28 -22.12 -25.86
N GLY A 53 -13.26 -22.93 -25.43
CA GLY A 53 -14.68 -22.61 -25.57
C GLY A 53 -15.10 -21.33 -24.83
N MET A 54 -14.46 -21.00 -23.71
CA MET A 54 -14.73 -19.74 -22.98
C MET A 54 -14.21 -18.51 -23.72
N PHE A 55 -13.03 -18.61 -24.35
CA PHE A 55 -12.51 -17.54 -25.19
C PHE A 55 -13.34 -17.36 -26.46
N GLU A 56 -13.75 -18.46 -27.08
CA GLU A 56 -14.62 -18.42 -28.25
C GLU A 56 -15.98 -17.81 -27.91
N LEU A 57 -16.58 -18.19 -26.77
CA LEU A 57 -17.78 -17.56 -26.24
C LEU A 57 -17.57 -16.07 -25.98
N GLY A 58 -16.46 -15.68 -25.36
CA GLY A 58 -16.13 -14.28 -25.14
C GLY A 58 -15.98 -13.47 -26.43
N ARG A 59 -15.39 -14.05 -27.48
CA ARG A 59 -15.30 -13.43 -28.82
C ARG A 59 -16.69 -13.25 -29.42
N ALA A 60 -17.52 -14.29 -29.36
CA ALA A 60 -18.91 -14.22 -29.82
C ALA A 60 -19.69 -13.12 -29.07
N LEU A 61 -19.53 -12.99 -27.75
CA LEU A 61 -20.15 -11.94 -26.95
C LEU A 61 -19.69 -10.54 -27.36
N ILE A 62 -18.39 -10.34 -27.64
CA ILE A 62 -17.86 -9.05 -28.11
C ILE A 62 -18.47 -8.68 -29.46
N ILE A 63 -18.49 -9.62 -30.42
CA ILE A 63 -19.06 -9.41 -31.75
C ILE A 63 -20.56 -9.11 -31.64
N LEU A 64 -21.30 -9.92 -30.88
CA LEU A 64 -22.75 -9.73 -30.71
C LEU A 64 -23.07 -8.37 -30.07
N LYS A 65 -22.29 -7.92 -29.07
CA LYS A 65 -22.52 -6.61 -28.43
C LYS A 65 -22.36 -5.46 -29.42
N GLU A 66 -21.44 -5.56 -30.37
CA GLU A 66 -21.19 -4.53 -31.38
C GLU A 66 -22.28 -4.50 -32.47
N HIS A 67 -22.81 -5.67 -32.81
CA HIS A 67 -23.75 -5.84 -33.92
C HIS A 67 -25.23 -5.96 -33.51
N THR A 68 -25.57 -5.71 -32.24
CA THR A 68 -26.95 -5.77 -31.76
C THR A 68 -27.42 -4.44 -31.17
N GLU A 69 -28.71 -4.16 -31.36
CA GLU A 69 -29.35 -2.95 -30.83
C GLU A 69 -29.43 -2.97 -29.30
N HIS A 70 -29.67 -1.79 -28.71
CA HIS A 70 -29.74 -1.64 -27.27
C HIS A 70 -30.81 -2.56 -26.64
N GLY A 71 -30.41 -3.39 -25.67
CA GLY A 71 -31.27 -4.37 -25.01
C GLY A 71 -31.28 -5.77 -25.64
N ARG A 72 -31.17 -5.88 -26.98
CA ARG A 72 -31.21 -7.17 -27.70
C ARG A 72 -30.04 -8.08 -27.34
N PHE A 73 -28.85 -7.50 -27.15
CA PHE A 73 -27.67 -8.22 -26.68
C PHE A 73 -27.97 -9.04 -25.41
N MET A 74 -28.53 -8.38 -24.39
CA MET A 74 -28.76 -9.01 -23.09
C MET A 74 -29.87 -10.07 -23.13
N GLU A 75 -30.83 -9.95 -24.04
CA GLU A 75 -31.86 -10.97 -24.27
C GLU A 75 -31.24 -12.25 -24.84
N ILE A 76 -30.37 -12.13 -25.86
CA ILE A 76 -29.65 -13.26 -26.46
C ILE A 76 -28.76 -13.94 -25.39
N VAL A 77 -28.00 -13.13 -24.65
CA VAL A 77 -27.09 -13.61 -23.60
C VAL A 77 -27.82 -14.43 -22.54
N LYS A 78 -28.99 -13.96 -22.09
CA LYS A 78 -29.78 -14.69 -21.09
C LYS A 78 -30.47 -15.92 -21.67
N SER A 79 -31.10 -15.81 -22.84
CA SER A 79 -31.94 -16.89 -23.39
C SER A 79 -31.14 -18.01 -24.06
N GLN A 80 -30.06 -17.68 -24.76
CA GLN A 80 -29.27 -18.64 -25.55
C GLN A 80 -28.05 -19.17 -24.79
N PHE A 81 -27.43 -18.31 -23.97
CA PHE A 81 -26.19 -18.67 -23.25
C PHE A 81 -26.37 -18.85 -21.75
N GLY A 82 -27.51 -18.45 -21.18
CA GLY A 82 -27.78 -18.57 -19.75
C GLY A 82 -26.87 -17.71 -18.85
N LEU A 83 -26.29 -16.63 -19.38
CA LEU A 83 -25.33 -15.80 -18.66
C LEU A 83 -25.98 -14.54 -18.06
N GLY A 84 -25.50 -14.11 -16.90
CA GLY A 84 -25.84 -12.83 -16.28
C GLY A 84 -24.93 -11.69 -16.76
N ILE A 85 -25.32 -10.44 -16.45
CA ILE A 85 -24.60 -9.23 -16.87
C ILE A 85 -23.15 -9.25 -16.38
N ALA A 86 -22.94 -9.63 -15.12
CA ALA A 86 -21.62 -9.65 -14.50
C ALA A 86 -20.71 -10.72 -15.12
N GLU A 87 -21.23 -11.93 -15.36
CA GLU A 87 -20.51 -13.02 -16.03
C GLU A 87 -20.12 -12.62 -17.45
N THR A 88 -21.05 -12.04 -18.21
CA THR A 88 -20.82 -11.57 -19.58
C THR A 88 -19.77 -10.48 -19.63
N SER A 89 -19.88 -9.45 -18.78
CA SER A 89 -18.90 -8.37 -18.73
C SER A 89 -17.50 -8.89 -18.38
N ARG A 90 -17.40 -9.77 -17.37
CA ARG A 90 -16.13 -10.38 -16.97
C ARG A 90 -15.50 -11.19 -18.10
N LEU A 91 -16.29 -12.02 -18.78
CA LEU A 91 -15.80 -12.88 -19.86
C LEU A 91 -15.35 -12.06 -21.08
N MET A 92 -16.07 -10.99 -21.42
CA MET A 92 -15.69 -10.07 -22.50
C MET A 92 -14.40 -9.31 -22.18
N SER A 93 -14.27 -8.78 -20.96
CA SER A 93 -13.05 -8.08 -20.54
C SER A 93 -11.84 -9.02 -20.53
N ALA A 94 -11.99 -10.22 -19.97
CA ALA A 94 -10.97 -11.26 -20.01
C ALA A 94 -10.53 -11.61 -21.44
N THR A 95 -11.50 -11.76 -22.36
CA THR A 95 -11.22 -12.11 -23.76
C THR A 95 -10.49 -11.00 -24.51
N ARG A 96 -10.83 -9.73 -24.25
CA ARG A 96 -10.13 -8.58 -24.86
C ARG A 96 -8.64 -8.56 -24.47
N ARG A 97 -8.32 -8.90 -23.23
CA ARG A 97 -6.92 -8.99 -22.77
C ARG A 97 -6.18 -10.16 -23.42
N PHE A 98 -6.84 -11.31 -23.59
CA PHE A 98 -6.27 -12.49 -24.24
C PHE A 98 -6.04 -12.35 -25.75
N ALA A 99 -6.69 -11.38 -26.41
CA ALA A 99 -6.59 -11.20 -27.86
C ALA A 99 -5.25 -10.59 -28.32
N THR A 100 -4.37 -10.14 -27.41
CA THR A 100 -3.07 -9.57 -27.80
C THR A 100 -2.10 -10.66 -28.27
N PRO A 101 -1.24 -10.38 -29.28
CA PRO A 101 -0.25 -11.35 -29.77
C PRO A 101 0.71 -11.86 -28.70
N GLN A 102 0.99 -11.05 -27.68
CA GLN A 102 1.82 -11.42 -26.53
C GLN A 102 1.08 -12.39 -25.59
N MET A 103 -0.20 -12.12 -25.30
CA MET A 103 -1.03 -13.03 -24.49
C MET A 103 -1.30 -14.36 -25.17
N GLN A 104 -1.40 -14.40 -26.50
CA GLN A 104 -1.55 -15.66 -27.25
C GLN A 104 -0.34 -16.58 -27.08
N LYS A 105 0.87 -16.03 -26.92
CA LYS A 105 2.09 -16.80 -26.63
C LYS A 105 2.15 -17.27 -25.18
N ALA A 106 1.65 -16.46 -24.24
CA ALA A 106 1.58 -16.78 -22.82
C ALA A 106 0.44 -17.76 -22.47
N ALA A 107 -0.62 -17.79 -23.27
CA ALA A 107 -1.86 -18.54 -23.02
C ALA A 107 -1.63 -20.03 -22.71
N PRO A 108 -0.80 -20.80 -23.45
CA PRO A 108 -0.61 -22.22 -23.17
C PRO A 108 -0.05 -22.49 -21.77
N LYS A 109 0.86 -21.64 -21.29
CA LYS A 109 1.48 -21.76 -19.97
C LYS A 109 0.53 -21.30 -18.86
N LEU A 110 -0.24 -20.24 -19.11
CA LEU A 110 -1.26 -19.77 -18.19
C LEU A 110 -2.39 -20.79 -18.00
N MET A 111 -2.73 -21.58 -19.03
CA MET A 111 -3.73 -22.64 -18.95
C MET A 111 -3.48 -23.68 -17.84
N ASP A 112 -2.24 -23.84 -17.37
CA ASP A 112 -1.91 -24.76 -16.29
C ASP A 112 -2.45 -24.31 -14.92
N LEU A 113 -2.68 -23.00 -14.71
CA LEU A 113 -3.23 -22.43 -13.45
C LEU A 113 -4.72 -22.76 -13.22
N GLY A 114 -5.41 -23.25 -14.26
CA GLY A 114 -6.83 -23.57 -14.22
C GLY A 114 -7.77 -22.36 -14.32
N LYS A 115 -8.99 -22.62 -14.82
CA LYS A 115 -10.02 -21.63 -15.18
C LYS A 115 -10.26 -20.56 -14.11
N SER A 116 -10.48 -20.97 -12.86
CA SER A 116 -10.91 -20.05 -11.80
C SER A 116 -9.82 -19.06 -11.39
N LYS A 117 -8.54 -19.46 -11.46
CA LYS A 117 -7.41 -18.57 -11.17
C LYS A 117 -7.15 -17.62 -12.33
N LEU A 118 -7.24 -18.13 -13.57
CA LEU A 118 -7.11 -17.28 -14.75
C LEU A 118 -8.17 -16.20 -14.83
N LEU A 119 -9.42 -16.51 -14.49
CA LEU A 119 -10.47 -15.51 -14.43
C LEU A 119 -10.18 -14.44 -13.37
N GLU A 120 -9.60 -14.81 -12.23
CA GLU A 120 -9.26 -13.83 -11.19
C GLU A 120 -8.11 -12.91 -11.62
N LEU A 121 -7.04 -13.47 -12.18
CA LEU A 121 -5.91 -12.70 -12.71
C LEU A 121 -6.32 -11.79 -13.89
N LEU A 122 -7.27 -12.24 -14.71
CA LEU A 122 -7.81 -11.47 -15.83
C LEU A 122 -8.76 -10.36 -15.44
N VAL A 123 -9.38 -10.47 -14.27
CA VAL A 123 -10.23 -9.41 -13.73
C VAL A 123 -9.36 -8.25 -13.22
N GLU A 124 -8.14 -8.52 -12.77
CA GLU A 124 -7.27 -7.50 -12.20
C GLU A 124 -6.50 -6.74 -13.28
N GLU A 125 -6.83 -5.46 -13.47
CA GLU A 125 -6.31 -4.61 -14.56
C GLU A 125 -4.78 -4.45 -14.50
N ASP A 126 -4.20 -4.45 -13.31
CA ASP A 126 -2.76 -4.24 -13.07
C ASP A 126 -1.90 -5.51 -13.24
N VAL A 127 -2.52 -6.68 -13.47
CA VAL A 127 -1.80 -7.95 -13.60
C VAL A 127 -1.26 -8.15 -15.02
N THR A 128 0.07 -8.13 -15.18
CA THR A 128 0.76 -8.43 -16.43
C THR A 128 0.96 -9.94 -16.61
N LEU A 129 -0.10 -10.61 -17.07
CA LEU A 129 -0.11 -12.05 -17.33
C LEU A 129 1.01 -12.58 -18.24
N VAL A 130 1.54 -11.73 -19.13
CA VAL A 130 2.66 -12.06 -20.02
C VAL A 130 3.94 -12.29 -19.22
N GLY A 131 4.27 -11.36 -18.31
CA GLY A 131 5.44 -11.49 -17.43
C GLY A 131 5.34 -12.72 -16.54
N LEU A 132 4.16 -12.98 -15.97
CA LEU A 132 3.92 -14.18 -15.16
C LEU A 132 4.20 -15.48 -15.94
N ALA A 133 3.78 -15.54 -17.21
CA ALA A 133 4.07 -16.68 -18.07
C ALA A 133 5.56 -16.76 -18.47
N GLU A 134 6.27 -15.64 -18.56
CA GLU A 134 7.70 -15.59 -18.86
C GLU A 134 8.57 -15.87 -17.62
N GLY A 135 7.96 -16.00 -16.44
CA GLY A 135 8.63 -16.30 -15.17
C GLY A 135 8.95 -15.06 -14.33
N GLU A 136 8.43 -13.90 -14.72
CA GLU A 136 8.47 -12.68 -13.92
C GLU A 136 7.41 -12.74 -12.80
N GLU A 137 7.62 -11.93 -11.77
CA GLU A 137 6.67 -11.77 -10.68
C GLU A 137 5.57 -10.78 -11.07
N VAL A 138 4.33 -11.09 -10.68
CA VAL A 138 3.21 -10.15 -10.80
C VAL A 138 2.60 -9.95 -9.42
N ASN A 139 2.51 -8.69 -8.98
CA ASN A 139 2.11 -8.32 -7.63
C ASN A 139 2.91 -9.07 -6.53
N GLY A 140 4.21 -9.30 -6.78
CA GLY A 140 5.11 -10.02 -5.87
C GLY A 140 4.88 -11.52 -5.78
N MET A 141 4.11 -12.11 -6.71
CA MET A 141 3.86 -13.54 -6.79
C MET A 141 4.42 -14.12 -8.08
N THR A 142 5.12 -15.24 -8.00
CA THR A 142 5.57 -16.00 -9.18
C THR A 142 4.45 -16.89 -9.71
N PHE A 143 4.65 -17.45 -10.91
CA PHE A 143 3.72 -18.43 -11.48
C PHE A 143 3.48 -19.63 -10.54
N ASP A 144 4.55 -20.15 -9.93
CA ASP A 144 4.49 -21.29 -9.03
C ASP A 144 3.73 -20.96 -7.73
N ASP A 145 3.86 -19.72 -7.23
CA ASP A 145 3.11 -19.27 -6.04
C ASP A 145 1.61 -19.25 -6.32
N VAL A 146 1.22 -18.68 -7.47
CA VAL A 146 -0.18 -18.66 -7.91
C VAL A 146 -0.71 -20.07 -8.12
N ASP A 147 0.11 -20.98 -8.66
CA ASP A 147 -0.27 -22.37 -8.88
C ASP A 147 -0.48 -23.15 -7.56
N ARG A 148 0.32 -22.88 -6.54
CA ARG A 148 0.19 -23.51 -5.21
C ARG A 148 -0.97 -22.95 -4.39
N MET A 149 -1.37 -21.70 -4.62
CA MET A 149 -2.47 -21.06 -3.90
C MET A 149 -3.83 -21.62 -4.28
N THR A 150 -4.77 -21.58 -3.34
CA THR A 150 -6.20 -21.74 -3.63
C THR A 150 -6.77 -20.48 -4.28
N VAL A 151 -7.90 -20.61 -4.99
CA VAL A 151 -8.59 -19.46 -5.61
C VAL A 151 -9.00 -18.41 -4.56
N ARG A 152 -9.32 -18.84 -3.34
CA ARG A 152 -9.69 -17.94 -2.25
C ARG A 152 -8.49 -17.13 -1.76
N GLU A 153 -7.34 -17.75 -1.63
CA GLU A 153 -6.10 -17.07 -1.25
C GLU A 153 -5.66 -16.08 -2.33
N LEU A 154 -5.72 -16.49 -3.60
CA LEU A 154 -5.43 -15.60 -4.74
C LEU A 154 -6.32 -14.35 -4.73
N ARG A 155 -7.62 -14.52 -4.45
CA ARG A 155 -8.57 -13.41 -4.31
C ARG A 155 -8.20 -12.43 -3.20
N VAL A 156 -7.77 -12.95 -2.05
CA VAL A 156 -7.37 -12.13 -0.91
C VAL A 156 -6.09 -11.37 -1.25
N ALA A 157 -5.09 -12.06 -1.79
CA ALA A 157 -3.82 -11.47 -2.18
C ALA A 157 -3.97 -10.35 -3.22
N LEU A 158 -4.81 -10.55 -4.23
CA LEU A 158 -5.09 -9.51 -5.24
C LEU A 158 -5.80 -8.28 -4.63
N ARG A 159 -6.74 -8.49 -3.70
CA ARG A 159 -7.41 -7.38 -3.00
C ARG A 159 -6.45 -6.61 -2.10
N GLU A 160 -5.63 -7.30 -1.31
CA GLU A 160 -4.63 -6.67 -0.45
C GLU A 160 -3.61 -5.89 -1.26
N SER A 161 -3.15 -6.43 -2.40
CA SER A 161 -2.28 -5.72 -3.34
C SER A 161 -2.92 -4.39 -3.79
N ARG A 162 -4.20 -4.42 -4.17
CA ARG A 162 -4.93 -3.23 -4.59
C ARG A 162 -5.08 -2.20 -3.47
N GLU A 163 -5.46 -2.63 -2.27
CA GLU A 163 -5.60 -1.74 -1.11
C GLU A 163 -4.25 -1.08 -0.76
N ASN A 164 -3.16 -1.84 -0.84
CA ASN A 164 -1.81 -1.32 -0.63
C ASN A 164 -1.38 -0.31 -1.70
N LEU A 165 -1.70 -0.55 -2.98
CA LEU A 165 -1.42 0.39 -4.07
C LEU A 165 -2.23 1.69 -3.88
N ALA A 166 -3.53 1.58 -3.62
CA ALA A 166 -4.38 2.74 -3.36
C ALA A 166 -3.90 3.57 -2.15
N ALA A 167 -3.49 2.91 -1.07
CA ALA A 167 -2.93 3.58 0.10
C ALA A 167 -1.61 4.30 -0.23
N LYS A 168 -0.73 3.68 -1.04
CA LYS A 168 0.52 4.32 -1.50
C LYS A 168 0.23 5.54 -2.36
N ASP A 169 -0.74 5.48 -3.27
CA ASP A 169 -1.10 6.61 -4.13
C ASP A 169 -1.64 7.79 -3.34
N GLU A 170 -2.46 7.56 -2.32
CA GLU A 170 -2.94 8.64 -1.43
C GLU A 170 -1.81 9.26 -0.61
N VAL A 171 -0.86 8.45 -0.12
CA VAL A 171 0.35 8.97 0.54
C VAL A 171 1.20 9.78 -0.43
N MET A 172 1.31 9.37 -1.70
CA MET A 172 2.05 10.11 -2.71
C MET A 172 1.38 11.44 -3.04
N LYS A 173 0.05 11.47 -3.25
CA LYS A 173 -0.71 12.71 -3.46
C LYS A 173 -0.53 13.70 -2.31
N THR A 174 -0.64 13.23 -1.06
CA THR A 174 -0.47 14.10 0.12
C THR A 174 0.96 14.62 0.26
N LYS A 175 1.98 13.83 -0.11
CA LYS A 175 3.38 14.28 -0.15
C LYS A 175 3.60 15.32 -1.26
N THR A 176 3.11 15.08 -2.47
CA THR A 176 3.25 16.03 -3.59
C THR A 176 2.58 17.37 -3.26
N ALA A 177 1.37 17.34 -2.71
CA ALA A 177 0.68 18.57 -2.28
C ALA A 177 1.48 19.38 -1.25
N LYS A 178 2.14 18.71 -0.28
CA LYS A 178 3.02 19.37 0.69
C LYS A 178 4.28 19.93 0.05
N ILE A 179 4.86 19.22 -0.93
CA ILE A 179 6.03 19.70 -1.68
C ILE A 179 5.66 20.98 -2.43
N ASP A 180 4.51 21.00 -3.11
CA ASP A 180 4.03 22.16 -3.84
C ASP A 180 3.74 23.35 -2.90
N GLU A 181 3.11 23.10 -1.75
CA GLU A 181 2.86 24.13 -0.73
C GLU A 181 4.17 24.72 -0.17
N LEU A 182 5.17 23.88 0.09
CA LEU A 182 6.48 24.32 0.57
C LEU A 182 7.26 25.08 -0.52
N ALA A 183 7.17 24.62 -1.77
CA ALA A 183 7.77 25.30 -2.92
C ALA A 183 7.14 26.70 -3.12
N GLU A 184 5.82 26.82 -2.99
CA GLU A 184 5.12 28.11 -3.07
C GLU A 184 5.51 29.04 -1.92
N LYS A 185 5.63 28.52 -0.69
CA LYS A 185 6.10 29.28 0.48
C LYS A 185 7.55 29.76 0.31
N LEU A 186 8.43 28.95 -0.27
CA LEU A 186 9.81 29.34 -0.59
C LEU A 186 9.85 30.41 -1.69
N ALA A 187 9.07 30.24 -2.77
CA ALA A 187 9.00 31.20 -3.85
C ALA A 187 8.49 32.58 -3.39
N LYS A 188 7.46 32.62 -2.53
CA LYS A 188 6.95 33.87 -1.93
C LYS A 188 7.96 34.56 -1.02
N LYS A 189 8.84 33.81 -0.34
CA LYS A 189 9.93 34.38 0.47
C LYS A 189 11.06 34.94 -0.39
N GLN A 190 11.31 34.35 -1.56
CA GLN A 190 12.37 34.78 -2.47
C GLN A 190 12.02 36.04 -3.29
N THR A 191 10.74 36.34 -3.51
CA THR A 191 10.31 37.50 -4.33
C THR A 191 10.28 38.84 -3.58
N VAL A 192 10.46 38.86 -2.26
CA VAL A 192 10.45 40.08 -1.41
C VAL A 192 11.85 40.67 -1.19
N VAL A 193 12.82 40.37 -2.06
CA VAL A 193 14.17 40.98 -1.96
C VAL A 193 14.16 42.36 -2.60
N ARG A 194 13.65 43.33 -1.84
CA ARG A 194 14.05 44.74 -1.90
C ARG A 194 15.00 44.92 -0.73
N GLU A 195 16.19 45.53 -0.90
CA GLU A 195 17.15 45.71 0.21
C GLU A 195 16.41 46.29 1.44
N PRO A 196 16.22 45.48 2.50
CA PRO A 196 15.40 45.90 3.63
C PRO A 196 16.11 47.01 4.40
N LYS A 197 15.34 47.98 4.91
CA LYS A 197 15.90 49.03 5.77
C LYS A 197 16.47 48.37 7.04
N ALA A 198 17.50 48.98 7.64
CA ALA A 198 18.17 48.42 8.81
C ALA A 198 17.21 48.11 9.98
N GLU A 199 16.18 48.95 10.16
CA GLU A 199 15.09 48.74 11.14
C GLU A 199 14.26 47.48 10.85
N ASP A 200 13.92 47.23 9.58
CA ASP A 200 13.16 46.07 9.16
C ASP A 200 13.96 44.78 9.41
N VAL A 201 15.28 44.79 9.13
CA VAL A 201 16.19 43.67 9.42
C VAL A 201 16.31 43.41 10.92
N GLY A 202 16.44 44.48 11.73
CA GLY A 202 16.49 44.37 13.18
C GLY A 202 15.23 43.75 13.77
N SER A 203 14.06 44.19 13.29
CA SER A 203 12.77 43.65 13.71
C SER A 203 12.59 42.19 13.33
N GLU A 204 12.99 41.78 12.13
CA GLU A 204 12.89 40.39 11.68
C GLU A 204 13.81 39.48 12.49
N LEU A 205 15.06 39.89 12.74
CA LEU A 205 16.00 39.14 13.57
C LEU A 205 15.49 39.00 15.02
N ALA A 206 14.88 40.06 15.58
CA ALA A 206 14.27 40.00 16.91
C ALA A 206 13.05 39.05 16.97
N MET A 207 12.21 39.04 15.93
CA MET A 207 11.09 38.09 15.83
C MET A 207 11.59 36.65 15.71
N GLN A 208 12.61 36.41 14.89
CA GLN A 208 13.23 35.08 14.75
C GLN A 208 13.85 34.61 16.09
N LEU A 209 14.55 35.49 16.80
CA LEU A 209 15.11 35.21 18.11
C LEU A 209 14.02 34.87 19.13
N THR A 210 12.94 35.65 19.18
CA THR A 210 11.79 35.42 20.07
C THR A 210 11.12 34.07 19.77
N SER A 211 10.94 33.74 18.48
CA SER A 211 10.38 32.44 18.09
C SER A 211 11.27 31.27 18.52
N LEU A 212 12.59 31.41 18.39
CA LEU A 212 13.54 30.38 18.82
C LEU A 212 13.52 30.22 20.35
N GLU A 213 13.51 31.34 21.08
CA GLU A 213 13.44 31.38 22.54
C GLU A 213 12.20 30.64 23.09
N VAL A 214 11.02 30.95 22.53
CA VAL A 214 9.76 30.26 22.91
C VAL A 214 9.85 28.76 22.62
N GLY A 215 10.47 28.37 21.50
CA GLY A 215 10.73 26.97 21.16
C GLY A 215 11.60 26.26 22.19
N ILE A 216 12.73 26.87 22.58
CA ILE A 216 13.63 26.32 23.61
C ILE A 216 12.91 26.17 24.95
N ARG A 217 12.18 27.21 25.39
CA ARG A 217 11.41 27.18 26.64
C ARG A 217 10.38 26.05 26.67
N SER A 218 9.72 25.81 25.53
CA SER A 218 8.78 24.70 25.35
C SER A 218 9.45 23.33 25.43
N GLN A 219 10.69 23.18 24.92
CA GLN A 219 11.44 21.92 25.08
C GLN A 219 11.91 21.72 26.52
N VAL A 220 12.36 22.78 27.19
CA VAL A 220 12.76 22.72 28.60
C VAL A 220 11.59 22.32 29.50
N SER A 221 10.38 22.84 29.25
CA SER A 221 9.20 22.44 30.05
C SER A 221 8.85 20.96 29.90
N ARG A 222 9.06 20.36 28.73
CA ARG A 222 8.85 18.92 28.47
C ARG A 222 9.83 18.00 29.20
N LEU A 223 10.96 18.53 29.70
CA LEU A 223 11.88 17.74 30.52
C LEU A 223 11.20 17.23 31.79
N LYS A 224 10.22 17.95 32.32
CA LYS A 224 9.45 17.53 33.49
C LYS A 224 8.80 16.15 33.28
N ASP A 225 8.10 15.96 32.17
CA ASP A 225 7.39 14.71 31.89
C ASP A 225 8.35 13.53 31.73
N LEU A 226 9.53 13.77 31.15
CA LEU A 226 10.57 12.75 31.01
C LEU A 226 11.25 12.45 32.35
N PHE A 227 11.48 13.46 33.18
CA PHE A 227 12.05 13.30 34.52
C PHE A 227 11.11 12.54 35.43
N ASP A 228 9.80 12.76 35.33
CA ASP A 228 8.79 12.00 36.06
C ASP A 228 8.78 10.53 35.62
N GLN A 229 8.94 10.23 34.32
CA GLN A 229 9.09 8.85 33.82
C GLN A 229 10.39 8.18 34.31
N LEU A 230 11.50 8.91 34.34
CA LEU A 230 12.77 8.40 34.87
C LEU A 230 12.66 8.10 36.36
N ASN A 231 12.00 8.96 37.14
CA ASN A 231 11.74 8.73 38.56
C ASN A 231 10.86 7.49 38.77
N ALA A 232 9.77 7.32 38.01
CA ALA A 232 8.92 6.14 38.07
C ALA A 232 9.70 4.84 37.75
N HIS A 233 10.59 4.89 36.75
CA HIS A 233 11.49 3.76 36.46
C HIS A 233 12.47 3.50 37.61
N SER A 234 13.03 4.55 38.22
CA SER A 234 13.91 4.41 39.38
C SER A 234 13.22 3.78 40.57
N GLU A 235 11.95 4.13 40.84
CA GLU A 235 11.13 3.52 41.89
C GLU A 235 10.80 2.05 41.59
N ALA A 236 10.45 1.73 40.34
CA ALA A 236 10.06 0.37 39.94
C ALA A 236 11.24 -0.63 39.93
N HIS A 237 12.45 -0.16 39.61
CA HIS A 237 13.60 -1.04 39.34
C HIS A 237 14.80 -0.80 40.26
N GLY A 238 14.75 0.18 41.15
CA GLY A 238 15.85 0.52 42.07
C GLY A 238 17.09 1.12 41.40
N ILE A 239 17.00 1.50 40.12
CA ILE A 239 18.11 2.09 39.34
C ILE A 239 17.93 3.61 39.30
N SER A 240 18.77 4.35 40.01
CA SER A 240 18.69 5.83 40.06
C SER A 240 19.18 6.48 38.76
N HIS A 241 18.37 7.39 38.21
CA HIS A 241 18.71 8.22 37.04
C HIS A 241 19.07 9.67 37.40
N GLN A 242 19.16 10.00 38.70
CA GLN A 242 19.36 11.37 39.19
C GLN A 242 20.60 12.04 38.59
N ALA A 243 21.72 11.32 38.49
CA ALA A 243 22.96 11.85 37.91
C ALA A 243 22.77 12.26 36.44
N LYS A 244 21.95 11.51 35.68
CA LYS A 244 21.65 11.83 34.28
C LYS A 244 20.79 13.09 34.17
N MET A 245 19.76 13.21 35.01
CA MET A 245 18.88 14.38 35.06
C MET A 245 19.65 15.67 35.40
N VAL A 246 20.50 15.60 36.43
CA VAL A 246 21.39 16.72 36.83
C VAL A 246 22.35 17.07 35.69
N GLY A 247 22.99 16.07 35.08
CA GLY A 247 23.91 16.28 33.96
C GLY A 247 23.24 16.98 32.76
N THR A 248 22.00 16.61 32.45
CA THR A 248 21.24 17.26 31.37
C THR A 248 20.97 18.73 31.67
N LEU A 249 20.54 19.08 32.89
CA LEU A 249 20.30 20.48 33.26
C LEU A 249 21.60 21.29 33.25
N ASN A 250 22.67 20.73 33.80
CA ASN A 250 23.96 21.40 33.86
C ASN A 250 24.52 21.69 32.45
N GLN A 251 24.33 20.77 31.49
CA GLN A 251 24.77 20.99 30.12
C GLN A 251 23.99 22.14 29.46
N ILE A 252 22.67 22.18 29.63
CA ILE A 252 21.85 23.27 29.08
C ILE A 252 22.25 24.62 29.68
N ILE A 253 22.50 24.67 30.99
CA ILE A 253 22.97 25.88 31.67
C ILE A 253 24.34 26.31 31.12
N LEU A 254 25.27 25.36 30.97
CA LEU A 254 26.61 25.64 30.43
C LEU A 254 26.53 26.22 29.02
N ASP A 255 25.68 25.64 28.16
CA ASP A 255 25.50 26.12 26.78
C ASP A 255 24.95 27.56 26.76
N CYS A 256 24.03 27.89 27.68
CA CYS A 256 23.53 29.26 27.85
C CYS A 256 24.61 30.23 28.35
N GLU A 257 25.45 29.81 29.30
CA GLU A 257 26.56 30.64 29.81
C GLU A 257 27.64 30.85 28.74
N GLN A 258 27.95 29.84 27.93
CA GLN A 258 28.87 29.99 26.79
C GLN A 258 28.38 31.03 25.78
N LEU A 259 27.07 31.04 25.48
CA LEU A 259 26.46 32.07 24.64
C LEU A 259 26.54 33.45 25.31
N ARG A 260 26.30 33.53 26.63
CA ARG A 260 26.43 34.79 27.35
C ARG A 260 27.86 35.34 27.26
N GLU A 261 28.86 34.50 27.49
CA GLU A 261 30.27 34.86 27.43
C GLU A 261 30.69 35.29 26.02
N SER A 262 30.27 34.56 24.98
CA SER A 262 30.64 34.86 23.59
C SER A 262 30.19 36.24 23.12
N TYR A 263 29.09 36.75 23.69
CA TYR A 263 28.53 38.06 23.38
C TYR A 263 28.77 39.10 24.50
N ALA A 264 29.56 38.77 25.54
CA ALA A 264 29.84 39.61 26.69
C ALA A 264 28.57 40.21 27.35
N LEU A 265 27.50 39.41 27.42
CA LEU A 265 26.20 39.86 27.91
C LEU A 265 26.16 39.90 29.45
N PRO A 266 25.55 40.94 30.06
CA PRO A 266 25.40 41.01 31.51
C PRO A 266 24.38 39.98 32.03
N THR A 267 24.55 39.54 33.27
CA THR A 267 23.61 38.62 33.94
C THR A 267 22.28 39.29 34.29
N GLU A 268 22.31 40.59 34.58
CA GLU A 268 21.13 41.41 34.88
C GLU A 268 20.76 42.24 33.65
N ALA A 269 19.46 42.34 33.37
CA ALA A 269 18.97 43.17 32.27
C ALA A 269 19.24 44.65 32.59
N PRO A 270 19.74 45.44 31.62
CA PRO A 270 19.85 46.89 31.77
C PRO A 270 18.48 47.49 32.07
N THR A 271 18.34 48.28 33.12
CA THR A 271 17.03 48.79 33.58
C THR A 271 16.50 49.96 32.74
N ASP A 272 17.28 50.53 31.81
CA ASP A 272 16.99 51.85 31.23
C ASP A 272 17.30 52.03 29.73
N ASN A 273 17.53 50.94 28.97
CA ASN A 273 17.84 51.04 27.54
C ASN A 273 16.75 50.41 26.67
N VAL A 274 15.94 51.24 26.01
CA VAL A 274 15.18 50.84 24.82
C VAL A 274 16.20 50.55 23.72
N PRO A 275 16.17 49.38 23.04
CA PRO A 275 17.10 49.09 21.96
C PRO A 275 17.01 50.14 20.84
N GLU A 276 18.16 50.60 20.32
CA GLU A 276 18.22 51.66 19.30
C GLU A 276 17.40 51.35 18.03
N TRP A 277 17.19 50.06 17.71
CA TRP A 277 16.41 49.60 16.56
C TRP A 277 14.88 49.63 16.79
N LEU A 278 14.41 49.91 18.01
CA LEU A 278 12.99 49.94 18.36
C LEU A 278 12.33 51.31 18.17
N GLY A 279 13.07 52.30 17.66
CA GLY A 279 12.57 53.66 17.38
C GLY A 279 12.39 54.48 18.66
N GLY A 280 13.33 55.38 18.93
CA GLY A 280 13.09 56.44 19.91
C GLY A 280 12.06 57.41 19.36
N GLU A 281 10.82 57.36 19.86
CA GLU A 281 9.96 58.55 19.87
C GLU A 281 10.56 59.53 20.89
N THR A 282 11.63 60.22 20.50
CA THR A 282 12.00 61.47 21.16
C THR A 282 10.92 62.48 20.80
N GLY A 283 10.06 62.78 21.77
CA GLY A 283 9.06 63.83 21.65
C GLY A 283 9.72 65.17 21.31
N GLU A 284 9.61 65.58 20.06
CA GLU A 284 9.66 66.99 19.68
C GLU A 284 8.22 67.49 19.57
N GLY A 285 7.72 67.99 20.70
CA GLY A 285 6.57 68.90 20.68
C GLY A 285 7.01 70.23 20.07
N ASP A 286 6.98 70.32 18.75
CA ASP A 286 7.12 71.58 18.01
C ASP A 286 5.80 72.36 18.12
N GLU A 287 5.62 73.07 19.25
CA GLU A 287 4.69 74.20 19.31
C GLU A 287 5.31 75.38 18.57
N SER A 288 5.15 75.42 17.24
CA SER A 288 5.35 76.64 16.47
C SER A 288 4.27 76.85 15.41
N GLY A 289 3.32 77.74 15.77
CA GLY A 289 2.76 78.78 14.91
C GLY A 289 1.92 78.35 13.71
N ASN A 290 0.60 78.59 13.79
CA ASN A 290 -0.15 78.96 12.61
C ASN A 290 -1.26 79.98 12.98
N ASP A 291 -1.11 81.18 12.40
CA ASP A 291 -2.06 82.26 12.08
C ASP A 291 -3.36 82.45 12.90
#